data_AF-A0A0F9T5X5-F1
#
_entry.id   AF-A0A0F9T5X5-F1
#
_cell.length_a   1.000
_cell.length_b   1.000
_cell.length_c   1.000
_cell.angle_alpha   90.00
_cell.angle_beta   90.00
_cell.angle_gamma   90.00
#
_symmetry.space_group_name_H-M   'P 1'
#
loop_
_entity.id
_entity.type
_entity.pdbx_description
1 polymer ?
#
loop_
_entity_poly.entity_id
_entity_poly.type
_entity_poly.pdbx_seq_one_letter_code
_entity_poly.pdbx_strand_id
1 'polypeptide(L)' 'MAKHIKWTMPQWMEPLQGHIRNTGGNSVEELVNGDASPDVNLPLSTLQACVKSQVSLLISLHKAEKI' A
#
# COMPACT_ATOMS: atom_id res chain seq x y z
N MET A 1 -3.28 -15.72 -20.13
CA MET A 1 -3.11 -14.47 -19.36
C MET A 1 -2.50 -14.83 -18.01
N ALA A 2 -1.36 -14.25 -17.65
CA ALA A 2 -0.76 -14.48 -16.32
C ALA A 2 -1.71 -13.90 -15.26
N LYS A 3 -2.08 -14.71 -14.26
CA LYS A 3 -2.89 -14.26 -13.13
C LYS A 3 -2.04 -13.29 -12.31
N HIS A 4 -2.30 -11.99 -12.39
CA HIS A 4 -1.67 -11.01 -11.51
C HIS A 4 -2.04 -11.40 -10.07
N ILE A 5 -1.03 -11.81 -9.30
CA ILE A 5 -1.20 -12.10 -7.88
C ILE A 5 -1.40 -10.73 -7.20
N LYS A 6 -2.58 -10.51 -6.63
CA LYS A 6 -2.84 -9.33 -5.82
C LYS A 6 -1.96 -9.37 -4.58
N TRP A 7 -1.36 -8.24 -4.25
CA TRP A 7 -0.61 -8.07 -3.02
C TRP A 7 -1.58 -8.01 -1.84
N THR A 8 -1.24 -8.73 -0.78
CA THR A 8 -1.96 -8.74 0.50
C THR A 8 -1.01 -8.22 1.57
N MET A 9 -1.53 -7.42 2.49
CA MET A 9 -0.76 -6.89 3.60
C MET A 9 -0.26 -8.07 4.46
N PRO A 10 1.06 -8.19 4.66
CA PRO A 10 1.58 -9.24 5.52
C PRO A 10 1.26 -8.93 6.99
N GLN A 11 1.04 -9.97 7.79
CA GLN A 11 0.61 -9.86 9.19
C GLN A 11 1.50 -8.92 10.04
N TRP A 12 2.82 -8.91 9.80
CA TRP A 12 3.74 -8.05 10.54
C TRP A 12 3.51 -6.55 10.27
N MET A 13 2.86 -6.19 9.17
CA MET A 13 2.57 -4.81 8.78
C MET A 13 1.19 -4.34 9.28
N GLU A 14 0.31 -5.24 9.74
CA GLU A 14 -1.02 -4.88 10.27
C GLU A 14 -0.95 -3.80 11.37
N PRO A 15 -0.05 -3.88 12.37
CA PRO A 15 0.06 -2.84 13.40
C PRO A 15 0.49 -1.48 12.84
N LEU A 16 1.12 -1.45 11.67
CA LEU A 16 1.63 -0.25 11.01
C LEU A 16 0.59 0.39 10.07
N GLN A 17 -0.51 -0.32 9.78
CA GLN A 17 -1.53 0.13 8.82
C GLN A 17 -2.08 1.52 9.16
N GLY A 18 -2.35 1.79 10.43
CA GLY A 18 -2.86 3.09 10.90
C GLY A 18 -1.88 4.26 10.72
N HIS A 19 -0.60 3.97 10.46
CA HIS A 19 0.44 4.97 10.22
C HIS A 19 0.63 5.27 8.73
N ILE A 20 0.06 4.48 7.82
CA ILE A 20 0.13 4.72 6.37
C ILE A 20 -0.82 5.87 6.04
N ARG A 21 -0.24 6.99 5.55
CA ARG A 21 -0.98 8.22 5.25
C ARG A 21 -1.35 8.29 3.76
N ASN A 22 -2.22 9.25 3.45
CA ASN A 22 -2.68 9.56 2.08
C ASN A 22 -3.43 8.39 1.44
N THR A 23 -4.28 7.71 2.20
CA THR A 23 -5.13 6.64 1.66
C THR A 23 -6.41 7.15 1.01
N GLY A 24 -6.83 8.38 1.32
CA GLY A 24 -8.07 8.95 0.81
C GLY A 24 -9.32 8.13 1.19
N GLY A 25 -9.27 7.37 2.28
CA GLY A 25 -10.36 6.47 2.68
C GLY A 25 -10.37 5.10 2.01
N ASN A 26 -9.47 4.84 1.05
CA ASN A 26 -9.25 3.50 0.53
C ASN A 26 -8.41 2.66 1.50
N SER A 27 -8.48 1.34 1.38
CA SER A 27 -7.53 0.44 2.03
C SER A 27 -6.15 0.53 1.38
N VAL A 28 -5.12 0.14 2.14
CA VAL A 28 -3.75 0.07 1.64
C VAL A 28 -3.65 -0.94 0.50
N GLU A 29 -4.35 -2.07 0.60
CA GLU A 29 -4.35 -3.11 -0.43
C GLU A 29 -4.96 -2.62 -1.74
N GLU A 30 -6.09 -1.91 -1.70
CA GLU A 30 -6.70 -1.32 -2.89
C GLU A 30 -5.76 -0.34 -3.60
N LEU A 31 -5.04 0.49 -2.84
CA LEU A 31 -4.08 1.45 -3.40
C LEU A 31 -2.82 0.78 -3.97
N VAL A 32 -2.33 -0.28 -3.32
CA VAL A 32 -1.16 -1.03 -3.82
C VAL A 32 -1.54 -1.83 -5.07
N ASN A 33 -2.72 -2.47 -5.09
CA ASN A 33 -3.18 -3.29 -6.21
C ASN A 33 -3.74 -2.48 -7.37
N GLY A 34 -4.06 -1.19 -7.16
CA GLY A 34 -4.68 -0.36 -8.19
C GLY A 34 -6.19 -0.54 -8.31
N ASP A 35 -6.83 -1.12 -7.30
CA ASP A 35 -8.29 -1.36 -7.23
C ASP A 35 -9.05 -0.21 -6.54
N ALA A 36 -8.34 0.81 -6.05
CA ALA A 36 -8.91 1.93 -5.29
C ALA A 36 -9.90 2.78 -6.10
N SER A 37 -10.94 3.26 -5.42
CA SER A 37 -11.97 4.12 -6.01
C SER A 37 -11.47 5.56 -6.18
N PRO A 38 -11.79 6.23 -7.31
CA PRO A 38 -11.42 7.63 -7.54
C PRO A 38 -12.31 8.64 -6.80
N ASP A 39 -13.12 8.23 -5.82
CA ASP A 39 -14.10 9.07 -5.10
C ASP A 39 -13.47 10.14 -4.17
N VAL A 40 -12.27 10.61 -4.50
CA VAL A 40 -11.46 11.56 -3.73
C VAL A 40 -11.00 12.72 -4.60
N ASN A 41 -11.00 13.94 -4.03
CA ASN A 41 -10.59 15.19 -4.71
C ASN A 41 -9.07 15.29 -4.98
N LEU A 42 -8.32 14.20 -4.87
CA LEU A 42 -6.89 14.11 -5.15
C LEU A 42 -6.66 13.13 -6.30
N PRO A 43 -5.65 13.34 -7.16
CA PRO A 43 -5.32 12.37 -8.21
C PRO A 43 -5.05 11.00 -7.58
N LEU A 44 -5.85 10.00 -7.94
CA LEU A 44 -5.73 8.63 -7.42
C LEU A 44 -4.31 8.08 -7.60
N SER A 45 -3.66 8.41 -8.72
CA SER A 45 -2.27 8.06 -9.01
C SER A 45 -1.28 8.57 -7.95
N THR A 46 -1.50 9.78 -7.41
CA THR A 46 -0.68 10.35 -6.34
C THR A 46 -0.86 9.58 -5.04
N LEU A 47 -2.10 9.23 -4.67
CA LEU A 47 -2.37 8.43 -3.47
C LEU A 47 -1.74 7.04 -3.57
N GLN A 48 -1.89 6.38 -4.72
CA GLN A 48 -1.27 5.09 -5.01
C GLN A 48 0.26 5.17 -4.92
N ALA A 49 0.87 6.22 -5.50
CA ALA A 49 2.31 6.42 -5.43
C ALA A 49 2.80 6.62 -3.98
N CYS A 50 2.11 7.45 -3.19
CA CYS A 50 2.42 7.66 -1.78
C CYS A 50 2.35 6.36 -0.97
N VAL A 51 1.27 5.59 -1.12
CA VAL A 51 1.09 4.35 -0.36
C VAL A 51 2.08 3.27 -0.79
N LYS A 52 2.29 3.09 -2.10
CA LYS A 52 3.30 2.15 -2.62
C LYS A 52 4.72 2.47 -2.12
N SER A 53 5.07 3.75 -2.01
CA SER A 53 6.37 4.18 -1.51
C SER A 53 6.56 3.84 -0.02
N GLN A 54 5.55 4.13 0.81
CA GLN A 54 5.55 3.78 2.24
C GLN A 54 5.64 2.26 2.45
N VAL A 55 4.83 1.48 1.73
CA VAL A 55 4.85 0.01 1.80
C VAL A 55 6.21 -0.55 1.35
N SER A 56 6.78 -0.03 0.25
CA SER A 56 8.08 -0.48 -0.25
C SER A 56 9.21 -0.19 0.73
N LEU A 57 9.18 0.97 1.41
CA LEU A 57 10.14 1.32 2.45
C LEU A 57 10.04 0.35 3.64
N LEU A 58 8.83 0.11 4.15
CA LEU A 58 8.61 -0.82 5.27
C LEU A 58 9.09 -2.23 4.92
N ILE A 59 8.79 -2.72 3.72
CA ILE A 59 9.27 -4.03 3.26
C ILE A 59 10.80 -4.07 3.21
N SER A 60 11.44 -3.00 2.74
CA SER A 60 12.90 -2.94 2.64
C SER A 60 13.57 -2.91 4.01
N LEU A 61 13.04 -2.12 4.94
CA LEU A 61 13.50 -2.08 6.33
C LEU A 61 13.33 -3.44 7.02
N HIS A 62 12.16 -4.06 6.87
CA HIS A 62 11.89 -5.38 7.43
C HIS A 62 12.84 -6.46 6.91
N LYS A 63 13.23 -6.39 5.63
CA LYS A 63 14.24 -7.29 5.04
C LYS A 63 15.66 -7.00 5.54
N ALA A 64 15.99 -5.74 5.84
CA ALA A 64 17.30 -5.35 6.33
C ALA A 64 17.51 -5.66 7.82
N GLU A 65 16.45 -5.56 8.64
CA GLU A 65 16.50 -5.84 10.08
C GLU A 65 16.42 -7.33 10.40
N LYS A 66 15.88 -8.15 9.48
CA LYS A 66 15.89 -9.61 9.59
C LYS A 66 17.24 -10.15 9.09
N ILE A 67 18.23 -10.18 10.00
CA ILE A 67 19.43 -11.03 9.91
C ILE A 67 19.04 -12.48 10.17
#